data_AF-A0A1W6JZQ6-F1
#
_entry.id   AF-A0A1W6JZQ6-F1
#
_cell.length_a   1.000
_cell.length_b   1.000
_cell.length_c   1.000
_cell.angle_alpha   90.00
_cell.angle_beta   90.00
_cell.angle_gamma   90.00
#
_symmetry.space_group_name_H-M   'P 1'
#
loop_
_entity.id
_entity.type
_entity.pdbx_description
1 polymer ?
#
loop_
_entity_poly.entity_id
_entity_poly.type
_entity_poly.pdbx_seq_one_letter_code
_entity_poly.pdbx_strand_id
1 'polypeptide(L)'
;MTKSIVRCNGDILVELRKHSIDTILYRDGNIKIGEYDGVDFREKQASKEKYQIAKNYMEKILELLTSCDEIISFVYSDIIYIKFVYSKCIIIAFISGDTMTFNKEIKINEETKEKILNCKNKFLQILEIKDVE
;
A
#
# COMPACT_ATOMS: atom_id res chain seq x y z
N MET A 1 12.04 8.13 -0.81
CA MET A 1 12.25 6.72 -0.38
C MET A 1 10.92 6.00 -0.54
N THR A 2 10.89 4.87 -1.25
CA THR A 2 9.63 4.20 -1.62
C THR A 2 8.95 3.57 -0.41
N LYS A 3 7.62 3.73 -0.33
CA LYS A 3 6.74 3.00 0.59
C LYS A 3 5.60 2.37 -0.19
N SER A 4 5.20 1.16 0.15
CA SER A 4 4.18 0.45 -0.63
C SER A 4 3.35 -0.50 0.22
N ILE A 5 2.14 -0.81 -0.27
CA ILE A 5 1.31 -1.92 0.19
C ILE A 5 0.87 -2.65 -1.08
N VAL A 6 1.19 -3.94 -1.21
CA VAL A 6 0.90 -4.74 -2.40
C VAL A 6 0.19 -6.03 -2.00
N ARG A 7 -0.99 -6.27 -2.57
CA ARG A 7 -1.69 -7.56 -2.47
C ARG A 7 -1.28 -8.45 -3.63
N CYS A 8 -0.78 -9.66 -3.34
CA CYS A 8 -0.40 -10.64 -4.35
C CYS A 8 -0.75 -12.05 -3.88
N ASN A 9 -1.69 -12.73 -4.57
CA ASN A 9 -2.04 -14.13 -4.30
C ASN A 9 -2.38 -14.44 -2.83
N GLY A 10 -3.06 -13.54 -2.14
CA GLY A 10 -3.41 -13.68 -0.71
C GLY A 10 -2.37 -13.13 0.27
N ASP A 11 -1.15 -12.86 -0.21
CA ASP A 11 -0.12 -12.20 0.57
C ASP A 11 -0.28 -10.67 0.54
N ILE A 12 0.18 -10.03 1.61
CA ILE A 12 0.34 -8.58 1.66
C ILE A 12 1.82 -8.28 1.94
N LEU A 13 2.44 -7.55 1.00
CA LEU A 13 3.80 -7.04 1.14
C LEU A 13 3.73 -5.55 1.44
N VAL A 14 4.44 -5.11 2.49
CA VAL A 14 4.47 -3.70 2.91
C VAL A 14 5.92 -3.23 2.98
N GLU A 15 6.32 -2.32 2.10
CA GLU A 15 7.59 -1.61 2.24
C GLU A 15 7.39 -0.38 3.14
N LEU A 16 7.95 -0.44 4.35
CA LEU A 16 7.78 0.59 5.38
C LEU A 16 9.00 1.52 5.46
N ARG A 17 10.21 0.92 5.49
CA ARG A 17 11.52 1.58 5.67
C ARG A 17 11.52 2.60 6.81
N LYS A 18 11.00 2.18 7.97
CA LYS A 18 10.87 2.99 9.19
C LYS A 18 11.04 2.09 10.41
N HIS A 19 11.46 2.66 11.55
CA HIS A 19 11.69 1.89 12.78
C HIS A 19 12.68 0.72 12.59
N SER A 20 13.62 0.85 11.65
CA SER A 20 14.53 -0.22 11.23
C SER A 20 13.82 -1.50 10.78
N ILE A 21 12.63 -1.34 10.19
CA ILE A 21 11.86 -2.35 9.48
C ILE A 21 11.80 -1.91 8.02
N ASP A 22 12.40 -2.70 7.13
CA ASP A 22 12.38 -2.42 5.70
C ASP A 22 11.06 -2.89 5.10
N THR A 23 10.76 -4.19 5.24
CA THR A 23 9.58 -4.82 4.67
C THR A 23 8.87 -5.72 5.69
N ILE A 24 7.53 -5.72 5.62
CA ILE A 24 6.67 -6.67 6.31
C ILE A 24 6.01 -7.55 5.25
N LEU A 25 6.05 -8.86 5.44
CA LEU A 25 5.28 -9.83 4.66
C LEU A 25 4.22 -10.45 5.57
N TYR A 26 2.97 -10.37 5.15
CA TYR A 26 1.84 -11.00 5.83
C TYR A 26 1.25 -12.11 4.96
N ARG A 27 1.19 -13.32 5.52
CA ARG A 27 0.64 -14.53 4.88
C ARG A 27 -0.09 -15.38 5.91
N ASP A 28 -1.35 -15.69 5.66
CA ASP A 28 -2.16 -16.59 6.49
C ASP A 28 -2.13 -16.24 8.00
N GLY A 29 -2.24 -14.95 8.35
CA GLY A 29 -2.18 -14.49 9.74
C GLY A 29 -0.78 -14.30 10.31
N ASN A 30 0.26 -14.74 9.60
CA ASN A 30 1.64 -14.66 10.07
C ASN A 30 2.35 -13.40 9.54
N ILE A 31 3.09 -12.74 10.43
CA ILE A 31 3.92 -11.58 10.11
C ILE A 31 5.37 -12.02 10.03
N LYS A 32 6.03 -11.68 8.93
CA LYS A 32 7.48 -11.79 8.74
C LYS A 32 8.07 -10.42 8.50
N ILE A 33 9.26 -10.16 9.05
CA ILE A 33 10.01 -8.92 8.86
C ILE A 33 11.26 -9.26 8.07
N GLY A 34 11.60 -8.44 7.08
CA GLY A 34 12.73 -8.73 6.20
C GLY A 34 13.02 -7.61 5.22
N GLU A 35 13.72 -7.97 4.16
CA GLU A 35 14.02 -7.11 3.02
C GLU A 35 13.36 -7.67 1.76
N TYR A 36 13.00 -6.76 0.86
CA TYR A 36 12.49 -7.08 -0.46
C TYR A 36 13.28 -6.31 -1.51
N ASP A 37 13.82 -7.02 -2.50
CA ASP A 37 14.66 -6.43 -3.56
C ASP A 37 13.89 -6.11 -4.85
N GLY A 38 12.57 -6.32 -4.86
CA GLY A 38 11.72 -6.18 -6.04
C GLY A 38 11.34 -7.52 -6.67
N VAL A 39 12.01 -8.61 -6.27
CA VAL A 39 11.73 -9.97 -6.76
C VAL A 39 11.50 -10.91 -5.58
N ASP A 40 12.44 -10.94 -4.63
CA ASP A 40 12.45 -11.90 -3.54
C ASP A 40 12.38 -11.23 -2.18
N PHE A 41 11.59 -11.83 -1.28
CA PHE A 41 11.58 -11.47 0.13
C PHE A 41 12.57 -12.35 0.91
N ARG A 42 13.45 -11.71 1.69
CA ARG A 42 14.38 -12.39 2.59
C ARG A 42 14.04 -12.03 4.03
N GLU A 43 13.59 -13.04 4.78
CA GLU A 43 13.27 -12.89 6.19
C GLU A 43 14.52 -12.56 7.00
N LYS A 44 14.38 -11.65 7.96
CA LYS A 44 15.42 -11.28 8.92
C LYS A 44 14.93 -11.48 10.33
N GLN A 45 15.87 -11.84 11.21
CA GLN A 45 15.57 -11.89 12.63
C GLN A 45 15.23 -10.48 13.13
N ALA A 46 14.09 -10.37 13.82
CA ALA A 46 13.60 -9.12 14.38
C ALA A 46 13.35 -9.26 15.88
N SER A 47 13.55 -8.18 16.62
CA SER A 47 13.24 -8.13 18.06
C SER A 47 11.73 -8.19 18.28
N LYS A 48 11.32 -8.58 19.51
CA LYS A 48 9.90 -8.56 19.91
C LYS A 48 9.24 -7.19 19.71
N GLU A 49 9.99 -6.12 19.97
CA GLU A 49 9.53 -4.74 19.75
C GLU A 49 9.22 -4.48 18.28
N LYS A 50 10.11 -4.85 17.35
CA LYS A 50 9.87 -4.71 15.91
C LYS A 50 8.65 -5.51 15.45
N TYR A 51 8.45 -6.71 15.99
CA TYR A 51 7.24 -7.50 15.73
C TYR A 51 5.97 -6.80 16.22
N GLN A 52 6.01 -6.17 17.39
CA GLN A 52 4.85 -5.42 17.90
C GLN A 52 4.54 -4.21 17.02
N ILE A 53 5.57 -3.48 16.57
CA ILE A 53 5.40 -2.37 15.62
C ILE A 53 4.80 -2.87 14.31
N ALA A 54 5.35 -3.94 13.72
CA ALA A 54 4.84 -4.53 12.50
C ALA A 54 3.39 -4.99 12.64
N LYS A 55 3.02 -5.58 13.78
CA LYS A 55 1.64 -5.95 14.09
C LYS A 55 0.70 -4.76 14.09
N ASN A 56 1.08 -3.66 14.76
CA ASN A 56 0.27 -2.45 14.79
C ASN A 56 0.08 -1.82 13.39
N TYR A 57 1.11 -1.87 12.52
CA TYR A 57 0.95 -1.46 11.13
C TYR A 57 0.00 -2.39 10.38
N MET A 58 0.17 -3.71 10.52
CA MET A 58 -0.66 -4.69 9.81
C MET A 58 -2.12 -4.61 10.19
N GLU A 59 -2.47 -4.36 11.47
CA GLU A 59 -3.87 -4.17 11.90
C GLU A 59 -4.54 -3.03 11.11
N LYS A 60 -3.88 -1.86 11.03
CA LYS A 60 -4.38 -0.71 10.26
C LYS A 60 -4.43 -0.97 8.76
N ILE A 61 -3.44 -1.70 8.22
CA ILE A 61 -3.37 -2.03 6.81
C ILE A 61 -4.48 -3.02 6.41
N LEU A 62 -4.77 -4.00 7.25
CA LEU A 62 -5.87 -4.94 7.01
C LEU A 62 -7.23 -4.21 7.03
N GLU A 63 -7.42 -3.26 7.95
CA GLU A 63 -8.60 -2.40 7.96
C GLU A 63 -8.70 -1.54 6.68
N LEU A 64 -7.60 -0.91 6.27
CA LEU A 64 -7.51 -0.16 5.02
C LEU A 64 -7.95 -1.02 3.83
N LEU A 65 -7.34 -2.20 3.66
CA LEU A 65 -7.59 -3.10 2.53
C LEU A 65 -8.99 -3.71 2.54
N THR A 66 -9.62 -3.81 3.72
CA THR A 66 -11.03 -4.18 3.84
C THR A 66 -11.94 -3.06 3.32
N SER A 67 -11.63 -1.79 3.63
CA SER A 67 -12.39 -0.63 3.13
C SER A 67 -12.07 -0.24 1.67
N CYS A 68 -10.92 -0.68 1.17
CA CYS A 68 -10.37 -0.38 -0.15
C CYS A 68 -10.19 -1.68 -0.94
N ASP A 69 -11.26 -2.46 -1.00
CA ASP A 69 -11.28 -3.85 -1.46
C ASP A 69 -10.94 -4.02 -2.93
N GLU A 70 -11.13 -3.00 -3.78
CA GLU A 70 -10.70 -3.05 -5.18
C GLU A 70 -9.22 -2.68 -5.39
N ILE A 71 -8.52 -2.14 -4.39
CA ILE A 71 -7.14 -1.62 -4.52
C ILE A 71 -6.11 -2.73 -4.42
N ILE A 72 -5.49 -3.10 -5.53
CA ILE A 72 -4.43 -4.13 -5.56
C ILE A 72 -3.15 -3.63 -4.88
N SER A 73 -2.76 -2.38 -5.12
CA SER A 73 -1.54 -1.84 -4.52
C SER A 73 -1.56 -0.32 -4.39
N PHE A 74 -0.88 0.16 -3.34
CA PHE A 74 -0.47 1.54 -3.15
C PHE A 74 1.05 1.62 -3.25
N VAL A 75 1.57 2.59 -3.98
CA VAL A 75 3.01 2.87 -4.04
C VAL A 75 3.21 4.37 -3.92
N TYR A 76 4.03 4.79 -2.96
CA TYR A 76 4.49 6.16 -2.79
C TYR A 76 5.98 6.21 -3.09
N SER A 77 6.36 7.13 -3.97
CA SER A 77 7.76 7.53 -4.17
C SER A 77 7.81 9.05 -4.26
N ASP A 78 7.88 9.61 -5.48
CA ASP A 78 7.74 11.05 -5.73
C ASP A 78 6.28 11.42 -6.02
N ILE A 79 5.53 10.48 -6.59
CA ILE A 79 4.08 10.56 -6.76
C ILE A 79 3.43 9.28 -6.19
N ILE A 80 2.10 9.31 -6.06
CA ILE A 80 1.33 8.15 -5.59
C ILE A 80 0.78 7.40 -6.79
N TYR A 81 0.98 6.08 -6.77
CA TYR A 81 0.42 5.15 -7.73
C TYR A 81 -0.56 4.23 -7.01
N ILE A 82 -1.77 4.12 -7.53
CA ILE A 82 -2.79 3.21 -7.01
C ILE A 82 -3.24 2.28 -8.13
N LYS A 83 -3.00 0.98 -7.96
CA LYS A 83 -3.48 -0.05 -8.88
C LYS A 83 -4.77 -0.63 -8.34
N PHE A 84 -5.82 -0.70 -9.15
CA PHE A 84 -7.14 -1.15 -8.71
C PHE A 84 -7.92 -1.84 -9.83
N VAL A 85 -8.95 -2.58 -9.44
CA VAL A 85 -9.90 -3.20 -10.37
C VAL A 85 -11.10 -2.27 -10.57
N TYR A 86 -11.42 -1.95 -11.81
CA TYR A 86 -12.62 -1.20 -12.17
C TYR A 86 -13.28 -1.84 -13.39
N SER A 87 -14.56 -2.22 -13.26
CA SER A 87 -15.31 -2.89 -14.33
C SER A 87 -14.56 -4.08 -14.96
N LYS A 88 -13.94 -4.91 -14.10
CA LYS A 88 -13.08 -6.07 -14.48
C LYS A 88 -11.76 -5.72 -15.17
N CYS A 89 -11.42 -4.44 -15.29
CA CYS A 89 -10.15 -3.98 -15.83
C CYS A 89 -9.20 -3.58 -14.70
N ILE A 90 -7.93 -3.92 -14.86
CA ILE A 90 -6.87 -3.37 -14.01
C ILE A 90 -6.50 -1.98 -14.53
N ILE A 91 -6.63 -0.98 -13.66
CA ILE A 91 -6.31 0.43 -13.89
C ILE A 91 -5.22 0.86 -12.91
N ILE A 92 -4.37 1.78 -13.33
CA ILE A 92 -3.40 2.46 -12.47
C ILE A 92 -3.75 3.95 -12.48
N ALA A 93 -4.02 4.51 -11.29
CA ALA A 93 -4.14 5.93 -11.07
C ALA A 93 -2.79 6.51 -10.63
N PHE A 94 -2.42 7.64 -11.22
CA PHE A 94 -1.28 8.47 -10.85
C PHE A 94 -1.84 9.73 -10.17
N ILE A 95 -1.44 9.97 -8.92
CA ILE A 95 -1.98 11.05 -8.09
C ILE A 95 -0.85 11.96 -7.64
N SER A 96 -1.01 13.25 -7.90
CA SER A 96 -0.12 14.34 -7.48
C SER A 96 -0.99 15.53 -7.06
N GLY A 97 -0.96 15.89 -5.77
CA GLY A 97 -1.91 16.84 -5.20
C GLY A 97 -3.36 16.44 -5.51
N ASP A 98 -4.12 17.37 -6.09
CA ASP A 98 -5.52 17.17 -6.50
C ASP A 98 -5.67 16.56 -7.90
N THR A 99 -4.56 16.33 -8.62
CA THR A 99 -4.62 15.79 -9.98
C THR A 99 -4.53 14.27 -9.96
N MET A 100 -5.53 13.62 -10.58
CA MET A 100 -5.56 12.17 -10.81
C MET A 100 -5.62 11.87 -12.30
N THR A 101 -4.65 11.11 -12.81
CA THR A 101 -4.64 10.61 -14.19
C THR A 101 -4.59 9.08 -14.20
N PHE A 102 -4.91 8.46 -15.34
CA PHE A 102 -5.00 7.01 -15.47
C PHE A 102 -4.10 6.50 -16.59
N ASN A 103 -3.60 5.27 -16.45
CA ASN A 103 -2.75 4.63 -17.47
C ASN A 103 -3.49 4.23 -18.76
N LYS A 104 -4.81 4.40 -18.80
CA LYS A 104 -5.67 4.05 -19.92
C LYS A 104 -6.72 5.13 -20.11
N GLU A 105 -7.17 5.30 -21.34
CA GLU A 105 -8.31 6.14 -21.65
C GLU A 105 -9.59 5.46 -21.16
N ILE A 106 -10.03 5.85 -19.96
CA ILE A 106 -11.23 5.30 -19.31
C ILE A 106 -11.96 6.41 -18.55
N LYS A 107 -13.30 6.40 -18.62
CA LYS A 107 -14.14 7.29 -17.83
C LYS A 107 -14.46 6.64 -16.50
N ILE A 108 -13.71 7.01 -15.46
CA ILE A 108 -14.00 6.66 -14.07
C ILE A 108 -15.03 7.66 -13.53
N ASN A 109 -16.08 7.17 -12.86
CA ASN A 109 -17.09 8.03 -12.24
C ASN A 109 -16.53 8.76 -11.00
N GLU A 110 -17.18 9.85 -10.60
CA GLU A 110 -16.68 10.67 -9.48
C GLU A 110 -16.68 9.92 -8.14
N GLU A 111 -17.69 9.10 -7.87
CA GLU A 111 -17.76 8.25 -6.66
C GLU A 111 -16.51 7.36 -6.50
N THR A 112 -16.08 6.73 -7.59
CA THR A 112 -14.87 5.88 -7.59
C THR A 112 -13.61 6.72 -7.38
N LYS A 113 -13.53 7.91 -7.98
CA LYS A 113 -12.40 8.83 -7.76
C LYS A 113 -12.31 9.26 -6.29
N GLU A 114 -13.44 9.63 -5.69
CA GLU A 114 -13.51 9.98 -4.27
C GLU A 114 -13.10 8.80 -3.38
N LYS A 115 -13.57 7.58 -3.68
CA LYS A 115 -13.14 6.37 -2.96
C LYS A 115 -11.62 6.17 -3.06
N ILE A 116 -11.04 6.33 -4.25
CA ILE A 116 -9.58 6.22 -4.48
C ILE A 116 -8.83 7.28 -3.66
N LEU A 117 -9.28 8.53 -3.64
CA LEU A 117 -8.66 9.61 -2.87
C LEU A 117 -8.76 9.37 -1.36
N ASN A 118 -9.90 8.86 -0.88
CA ASN A 118 -10.05 8.48 0.53
C ASN A 118 -9.10 7.33 0.91
N CYS A 119 -8.98 6.32 0.05
CA CYS A 119 -8.03 5.23 0.21
C CYS A 119 -6.57 5.73 0.20
N LYS A 120 -6.23 6.66 -0.70
CA LYS A 120 -4.93 7.36 -0.76
C LYS A 120 -4.61 8.03 0.58
N ASN A 121 -5.54 8.84 1.09
CA ASN A 121 -5.34 9.61 2.32
C ASN A 121 -5.11 8.70 3.54
N LYS A 122 -5.90 7.62 3.67
CA LYS A 122 -5.69 6.61 4.71
C LYS A 122 -4.32 5.93 4.59
N PHE A 123 -3.91 5.57 3.37
CA PHE A 123 -2.59 4.99 3.12
C PHE A 123 -1.46 5.93 3.56
N LEU A 124 -1.52 7.21 3.20
CA LEU A 124 -0.54 8.23 3.61
C LEU A 124 -0.51 8.39 5.12
N GLN A 125 -1.67 8.46 5.76
CA GLN A 125 -1.79 8.57 7.21
C GLN A 125 -1.17 7.36 7.93
N ILE A 126 -1.49 6.14 7.48
CA ILE A 126 -1.00 4.90 8.10
C ILE A 126 0.51 4.82 8.01
N LEU A 127 1.10 5.14 6.86
CA LEU A 127 2.56 5.09 6.66
C LEU A 127 3.29 6.38 7.06
N GLU A 128 2.55 7.33 7.64
CA GLU A 128 3.04 8.64 8.11
C GLU A 128 3.84 9.37 7.03
N ILE A 129 3.29 9.40 5.82
CA ILE A 129 3.81 10.14 4.68
C ILE A 129 3.20 11.54 4.74
N LYS A 130 4.03 12.58 4.67
CA LYS A 130 3.55 13.94 4.48
C LYS A 130 3.25 14.12 3.00
N ASP A 131 1.99 14.38 2.66
CA ASP A 131 1.66 14.80 1.30
C ASP A 131 2.36 16.14 1.08
N VAL A 132 3.18 16.22 0.03
CA VAL A 132 3.82 17.48 -0.34
C VAL A 132 2.88 18.08 -1.38
N GLU A 133 2.04 19.03 -0.93
CA GLU A 133 1.20 19.84 -1.80
C GLU A 133 2.04 20.65 -2.81
#